data_AF-A0A800KTF4-F1
#
_entry.id   AF-A0A800KTF4-F1
#
_cell.length_a   1.000
_cell.length_b   1.000
_cell.length_c   1.000
_cell.angle_alpha   90.00
_cell.angle_beta   90.00
_cell.angle_gamma   90.00
#
_symmetry.space_group_name_H-M   'P 1'
#
loop_
_entity.id
_entity.type
_entity.pdbx_description
1 polymer ?
#
loop_
_entity_poly.entity_id
_entity_poly.type
_entity_poly.pdbx_seq_one_letter_code
_entity_poly.pdbx_strand_id
1 'polypeptide(L)'
;FPSTIAGWFSSNEGFGWLQDVSTMLSPGQPIYVLFYATAIVFFCFFYTALVFNSKDTADNLKKSGAFLPGIRPGVQTSAYIDKVMTRLTLVGAFYITLVCLLPEFLIVYWNVPFYFGGTSLLIIVVVVMDFISQLQTHMMSQQYDGLMKKANLKK
;
A
#
# COMPACT_ATOMS: atom_id res chain seq x y z
N PHE A 1 -7.43 -7.25 -15.84
CA PHE A 1 -6.53 -7.03 -16.99
C PHE A 1 -6.35 -8.29 -17.83
N PRO A 2 -6.08 -9.48 -17.25
CA PRO A 2 -5.97 -10.72 -18.03
C PRO A 2 -7.27 -11.12 -18.74
N SER A 3 -8.43 -10.96 -18.07
CA SER A 3 -9.75 -11.27 -18.63
C SER A 3 -10.13 -10.41 -19.83
N THR A 4 -9.70 -9.14 -19.87
CA THR A 4 -9.95 -8.23 -21.00
C THR A 4 -9.09 -8.58 -22.21
N ILE A 5 -7.82 -8.94 -21.99
CA ILE A 5 -6.91 -9.39 -23.05
C ILE A 5 -7.37 -10.73 -23.62
N ALA A 6 -7.76 -11.68 -22.76
CA ALA A 6 -8.29 -12.97 -23.20
C ALA A 6 -9.62 -12.82 -23.95
N GLY A 7 -10.49 -11.88 -23.56
CA GLY A 7 -11.71 -11.56 -24.29
C GLY A 7 -11.44 -11.11 -25.73
N TRP A 8 -10.43 -10.25 -25.95
CA TRP A 8 -10.03 -9.81 -27.29
C TRP A 8 -9.36 -10.92 -28.13
N PHE A 9 -8.58 -11.79 -27.49
CA PHE A 9 -7.88 -12.91 -28.14
C PHE A 9 -8.77 -14.15 -28.37
N SER A 10 -9.92 -14.27 -27.70
CA SER A 10 -10.89 -15.36 -27.90
C SER A 10 -11.59 -15.33 -29.27
N SER A 11 -11.47 -14.21 -29.99
CA SER A 11 -12.01 -14.03 -31.34
C SER A 11 -11.29 -14.87 -32.42
N ASN A 12 -10.12 -15.46 -32.10
CA ASN A 12 -9.36 -16.33 -33.01
C ASN A 12 -9.53 -17.80 -32.60
N GLU A 13 -10.03 -18.63 -33.51
CA GLU A 13 -10.39 -20.06 -33.36
C GLU A 13 -9.24 -21.03 -32.95
N GLY A 14 -8.07 -20.54 -32.55
CA GLY A 14 -6.87 -21.37 -32.27
C GLY A 14 -6.38 -21.39 -30.80
N PHE A 15 -7.00 -20.66 -29.88
CA PHE A 15 -6.46 -20.42 -28.54
C PHE A 15 -7.33 -20.97 -27.39
N GLY A 16 -7.80 -22.22 -27.50
CA GLY A 16 -8.58 -22.89 -26.44
C GLY A 16 -7.87 -22.95 -25.08
N TRP A 17 -6.53 -23.07 -25.05
CA TRP A 17 -5.74 -23.02 -23.82
C TRP A 17 -5.77 -21.64 -23.15
N LEU A 18 -5.92 -20.57 -23.93
CA LEU A 18 -5.97 -19.19 -23.45
C LEU A 18 -7.36 -18.88 -22.86
N GLN A 19 -8.40 -19.54 -23.38
CA GLN A 19 -9.76 -19.56 -22.82
C GLN A 19 -9.80 -20.31 -21.47
N ASP A 20 -9.11 -21.46 -21.36
CA ASP A 20 -9.01 -22.24 -20.12
C ASP A 20 -8.21 -21.49 -19.03
N VAL A 21 -7.11 -20.83 -19.41
CA VAL A 21 -6.35 -19.96 -18.50
C VAL A 21 -7.18 -18.73 -18.10
N SER A 22 -7.96 -18.16 -19.01
CA SER A 22 -8.85 -17.02 -18.73
C SER A 22 -10.02 -17.37 -17.81
N THR A 23 -10.58 -18.57 -17.95
CA THR A 23 -11.65 -19.05 -17.06
C THR A 23 -11.10 -19.44 -15.69
N MET A 24 -9.86 -19.91 -15.62
CA MET A 24 -9.14 -20.10 -14.34
C MET A 24 -8.73 -18.80 -13.65
N LEU A 25 -8.48 -17.74 -14.41
CA LEU A 25 -8.23 -16.38 -13.90
C LEU A 25 -9.51 -15.54 -13.76
N SER A 26 -10.69 -16.15 -13.87
CA SER A 26 -11.96 -15.46 -13.65
C SER A 26 -12.17 -15.18 -12.15
N PRO A 27 -12.70 -13.99 -11.78
CA PRO A 27 -13.05 -13.69 -10.40
C PRO A 27 -13.98 -14.77 -9.83
N GLY A 28 -13.59 -15.36 -8.70
CA GLY A 28 -14.36 -16.40 -8.01
C GLY A 28 -13.76 -17.80 -7.99
N GLN A 29 -12.66 -18.07 -8.72
CA GLN A 29 -11.89 -19.30 -8.52
C GLN A 29 -10.82 -19.12 -7.43
N PRO A 30 -10.65 -20.10 -6.51
CA PRO A 30 -9.66 -20.02 -5.42
C PRO A 30 -8.22 -19.88 -5.92
N ILE A 31 -7.93 -20.33 -7.15
CA ILE A 31 -6.61 -20.18 -7.76
C ILE A 31 -6.28 -18.72 -8.11
N TYR A 32 -7.27 -17.97 -8.59
CA TYR A 32 -7.14 -16.53 -8.86
C TYR A 32 -6.92 -15.75 -7.57
N VAL A 33 -7.68 -16.06 -6.54
CA VAL A 33 -7.58 -15.48 -5.19
C VAL A 33 -6.16 -15.67 -4.62
N LEU A 34 -5.60 -16.87 -4.72
CA LEU A 34 -4.25 -17.18 -4.24
C LEU A 34 -3.17 -16.40 -4.99
N PHE A 35 -3.26 -16.35 -6.32
CA PHE A 35 -2.30 -15.61 -7.14
C PHE A 35 -2.39 -14.11 -6.89
N TYR A 36 -3.61 -13.58 -6.74
CA TYR A 36 -3.88 -12.19 -6.43
C TYR A 36 -3.35 -11.79 -5.04
N ALA A 37 -3.59 -12.62 -4.01
CA ALA A 37 -3.05 -12.41 -2.67
C ALA A 37 -1.51 -12.42 -2.65
N THR A 38 -0.89 -13.38 -3.36
CA THR A 38 0.57 -13.46 -3.45
C THR A 38 1.14 -12.24 -4.16
N ALA A 39 0.50 -11.79 -5.25
CA ALA A 39 0.90 -10.58 -5.96
C ALA A 39 0.81 -9.34 -5.05
N ILE A 40 -0.26 -9.16 -4.27
CA ILE A 40 -0.40 -8.03 -3.32
C ILE A 40 0.75 -8.03 -2.32
N VAL A 41 1.03 -9.17 -1.67
CA VAL A 41 2.11 -9.27 -0.69
C VAL A 41 3.45 -8.95 -1.34
N PHE A 42 3.74 -9.53 -2.50
CA PHE A 42 4.98 -9.27 -3.25
C PHE A 42 5.16 -7.78 -3.57
N PHE A 43 4.13 -7.13 -4.14
CA PHE A 43 4.20 -5.71 -4.48
C PHE A 43 4.31 -4.82 -3.24
N CYS A 44 3.67 -5.16 -2.13
CA CYS A 44 3.78 -4.39 -0.88
C CYS A 44 5.21 -4.39 -0.32
N PHE A 45 5.86 -5.56 -0.32
CA PHE A 45 7.27 -5.68 0.08
C PHE A 45 8.19 -4.93 -0.88
N PHE A 46 8.01 -5.12 -2.17
CA PHE A 46 8.84 -4.50 -3.20
C PHE A 46 8.73 -2.98 -3.21
N TYR A 47 7.50 -2.44 -3.08
CA TYR A 47 7.25 -1.01 -2.97
C TYR A 47 7.93 -0.41 -1.74
N THR A 48 7.78 -1.06 -0.58
CA THR A 48 8.40 -0.55 0.66
C THR A 48 9.92 -0.55 0.56
N ALA A 49 10.53 -1.61 0.02
CA ALA A 49 11.97 -1.72 -0.14
C ALA A 49 12.57 -0.71 -1.13
N LEU A 50 11.83 -0.35 -2.19
CA LEU A 50 12.27 0.65 -3.16
C LEU A 50 12.17 2.09 -2.63
N VAL A 51 11.10 2.41 -1.91
CA VAL A 51 10.84 3.77 -1.44
C VAL A 51 11.66 4.09 -0.19
N PHE A 52 11.91 3.10 0.67
CA PHE A 52 12.50 3.34 1.99
C PHE A 52 13.98 2.95 2.05
N ASN A 53 14.86 3.93 2.13
CA ASN A 53 16.29 3.70 2.38
C ASN A 53 16.63 3.86 3.87
N SER A 54 16.65 2.75 4.61
CA SER A 54 16.98 2.69 6.05
C SER A 54 18.34 3.32 6.39
N LYS A 55 19.29 3.31 5.45
CA LYS A 55 20.63 3.87 5.65
C LYS A 55 20.59 5.39 5.58
N ASP A 56 19.92 5.96 4.58
CA ASP A 56 19.78 7.41 4.43
C ASP A 56 18.98 8.00 5.59
N THR A 57 17.94 7.31 6.06
CA THR A 57 17.18 7.75 7.25
C THR A 57 18.05 7.79 8.50
N ALA A 58 18.91 6.78 8.72
CA ALA A 58 19.83 6.75 9.85
C ALA A 58 20.91 7.86 9.78
N ASP A 59 21.43 8.13 8.58
CA ASP A 59 22.40 9.21 8.36
C ASP A 59 21.76 10.60 8.52
N ASN A 60 20.52 10.78 8.07
CA ASN A 60 19.76 12.01 8.29
C ASN A 60 19.50 12.24 9.79
N LEU A 61 19.09 11.21 10.55
CA LEU A 61 18.94 11.30 12.00
C LEU A 61 20.25 11.75 12.68
N LYS A 62 21.38 11.15 12.30
CA LYS A 62 22.70 11.52 12.81
C LYS A 62 23.06 12.97 12.47
N LYS A 63 22.81 13.43 11.24
CA LYS A 63 23.05 14.83 10.82
C LYS A 63 22.16 15.82 11.56
N SER A 64 20.91 15.46 11.85
CA SER A 64 19.97 16.27 12.63
C SER A 64 20.23 16.25 14.14
N GLY A 65 21.28 15.57 14.62
CA GLY A 65 21.59 15.44 16.04
C GLY A 65 20.65 14.53 16.83
N ALA A 66 19.73 13.83 16.16
CA ALA A 66 18.79 12.89 16.75
C ALA A 66 19.40 11.49 16.82
N PHE A 67 19.21 10.79 17.94
CA PHE A 67 19.67 9.42 18.11
C PHE A 67 18.60 8.56 18.78
N LEU A 68 18.52 7.29 18.38
CA LEU A 68 17.66 6.33 19.06
C LEU A 68 18.28 5.92 20.41
N PRO A 69 17.55 6.06 21.53
CA PRO A 69 18.05 5.68 22.84
C PRO A 69 18.36 4.18 22.87
N GLY A 70 19.56 3.83 23.36
CA GLY A 70 20.01 2.45 23.49
C GLY A 70 20.70 1.85 22.25
N ILE A 71 20.80 2.57 21.13
CA ILE A 71 21.40 2.08 19.88
C ILE A 71 22.51 3.03 19.42
N ARG A 72 23.69 2.50 19.08
CA ARG A 72 24.82 3.31 18.63
C ARG A 72 24.51 3.96 17.26
N PRO A 73 24.68 5.29 17.09
CA PRO A 73 24.37 5.96 15.83
C PRO A 73 25.14 5.40 14.63
N GLY A 74 24.45 5.25 13.49
CA GLY A 74 25.03 4.77 12.22
C GLY A 74 24.49 3.40 11.82
N VAL A 75 25.38 2.43 11.58
CA VAL A 75 25.02 1.09 11.05
C VAL A 75 24.05 0.32 11.96
N GLN A 76 24.16 0.49 13.28
CA GLN A 76 23.25 -0.17 14.23
C GLN A 76 21.85 0.46 14.18
N THR A 77 21.76 1.78 13.98
CA THR A 77 20.50 2.49 13.76
C THR A 77 19.82 2.05 12.47
N SER A 78 20.56 1.95 11.36
CA SER A 78 19.98 1.50 10.08
C SER A 78 19.49 0.05 10.16
N ALA A 79 20.26 -0.85 10.79
CA ALA A 79 19.85 -2.25 10.97
C ALA A 79 18.62 -2.40 11.88
N TYR A 80 18.50 -1.55 12.91
CA TYR A 80 17.32 -1.52 13.75
C TYR A 80 16.08 -1.04 12.98
N ILE A 81 16.19 0.07 12.26
CA ILE A 81 15.10 0.61 11.43
C ILE A 81 14.66 -0.43 10.41
N ASP A 82 15.60 -1.06 9.72
CA ASP A 82 15.32 -2.09 8.72
C ASP A 82 14.52 -3.28 9.29
N LYS A 83 14.92 -3.76 10.47
CA LYS A 83 14.22 -4.84 11.19
C LYS A 83 12.79 -4.44 11.60
N VAL A 84 12.60 -3.22 12.07
CA VAL A 84 11.28 -2.71 12.45
C VAL A 84 10.40 -2.54 11.21
N MET A 85 10.93 -1.93 10.15
CA MET A 85 10.23 -1.73 8.88
C MET A 85 9.76 -3.06 8.31
N THR A 86 10.62 -4.07 8.24
CA THR A 86 10.27 -5.40 7.74
C THR A 86 9.10 -6.04 8.51
N ARG A 87 9.09 -5.91 9.84
CA ARG A 87 7.98 -6.42 10.68
C ARG A 87 6.68 -5.63 10.46
N LEU A 88 6.79 -4.31 10.29
CA LEU A 88 5.64 -3.45 10.08
C LEU A 88 5.02 -3.70 8.69
N THR A 89 5.86 -3.87 7.67
CA THR A 89 5.45 -4.25 6.31
C THR A 89 4.80 -5.63 6.27
N LEU A 90 5.29 -6.63 7.03
CA LEU A 90 4.63 -7.93 7.15
C LEU A 90 3.17 -7.79 7.60
N VAL A 91 2.93 -7.02 8.67
CA VAL A 91 1.57 -6.81 9.21
C VAL A 91 0.72 -5.96 8.25
N GLY A 92 1.30 -4.93 7.64
CA GLY A 92 0.62 -4.08 6.67
C GLY A 92 0.21 -4.84 5.40
N ALA A 93 1.09 -5.66 4.84
CA ALA A 93 0.80 -6.48 3.67
C ALA A 93 -0.33 -7.48 3.96
N PHE A 94 -0.32 -8.09 5.14
CA PHE A 94 -1.40 -8.99 5.57
C PHE A 94 -2.75 -8.24 5.67
N TYR A 95 -2.75 -7.05 6.27
CA TYR A 95 -3.96 -6.22 6.38
C TYR A 95 -4.52 -5.83 5.00
N ILE A 96 -3.67 -5.32 4.09
CA ILE A 96 -4.11 -4.92 2.74
C ILE A 96 -4.67 -6.13 1.97
N THR A 97 -4.01 -7.29 2.09
CA THR A 97 -4.47 -8.53 1.45
C THR A 97 -5.85 -8.94 1.97
N LEU A 98 -6.07 -8.88 3.29
CA LEU A 98 -7.38 -9.16 3.90
C LEU A 98 -8.48 -8.22 3.40
N VAL A 99 -8.20 -6.91 3.35
CA VAL A 99 -9.15 -5.89 2.87
C VAL A 99 -9.50 -6.11 1.39
N CYS A 100 -8.54 -6.55 0.57
CA CYS A 100 -8.78 -6.87 -0.84
C CYS A 100 -9.59 -8.17 -1.03
N LEU A 101 -9.37 -9.17 -0.18
CA LEU A 101 -10.04 -10.47 -0.26
C LEU A 101 -11.48 -10.44 0.25
N LEU A 102 -11.77 -9.61 1.25
CA LEU A 102 -13.09 -9.50 1.87
C LEU A 102 -14.23 -9.29 0.85
N PRO A 103 -14.19 -8.30 -0.06
CA PRO A 103 -15.24 -8.09 -1.05
C PRO A 103 -15.33 -9.23 -2.08
N GLU A 104 -14.20 -9.86 -2.41
CA GLU A 104 -14.17 -11.01 -3.33
C GLU A 104 -14.92 -12.21 -2.71
N PHE A 105 -14.71 -12.48 -1.43
CA PHE A 105 -15.46 -13.50 -0.69
C PHE A 105 -16.96 -13.20 -0.62
N LEU A 106 -17.36 -11.94 -0.40
CA LEU A 106 -18.77 -11.54 -0.37
C LEU A 106 -19.48 -11.74 -1.72
N ILE A 107 -18.82 -11.42 -2.83
CA ILE A 107 -19.39 -11.57 -4.17
C ILE A 107 -19.63 -13.05 -4.50
N VAL A 108 -18.69 -13.93 -4.15
CA VAL A 108 -18.78 -15.37 -4.43
C VAL A 108 -19.84 -16.06 -3.57
N TYR A 109 -19.92 -15.73 -2.27
CA TYR A 109 -20.81 -16.44 -1.34
C TYR A 109 -22.24 -15.89 -1.30
N TRP A 110 -22.42 -14.57 -1.38
CA TRP A 110 -23.75 -13.93 -1.28
C TRP A 110 -24.35 -13.50 -2.62
N ASN A 111 -23.63 -13.63 -3.74
CA ASN A 111 -24.12 -13.33 -5.09
C ASN A 111 -24.73 -11.92 -5.26
N VAL A 112 -24.33 -10.97 -4.40
CA VAL A 112 -24.75 -9.58 -4.50
C VAL A 112 -23.78 -8.90 -5.47
N PRO A 113 -24.25 -8.36 -6.62
CA PRO A 113 -23.39 -7.65 -7.56
C PRO A 113 -22.98 -6.32 -6.93
N PHE A 114 -21.89 -6.35 -6.17
CA PHE A 114 -21.24 -5.14 -5.69
C PHE A 114 -20.61 -4.43 -6.90
N TYR A 115 -21.31 -3.43 -7.44
CA TYR A 115 -20.77 -2.54 -8.48
C TYR A 115 -19.51 -1.78 -8.01
N PHE A 116 -19.33 -1.68 -6.69
CA PHE A 116 -18.10 -1.24 -6.05
C PHE A 116 -17.24 -2.46 -5.69
N GLY A 117 -16.43 -2.95 -6.63
CA GLY A 117 -15.47 -4.02 -6.35
C GLY A 117 -14.45 -3.64 -5.27
N GLY A 118 -13.67 -4.62 -4.79
CA GLY A 118 -12.70 -4.40 -3.71
C GLY A 118 -11.64 -3.34 -4.00
N THR A 119 -11.27 -3.18 -5.26
CA THR A 119 -10.38 -2.10 -5.73
C THR A 119 -11.03 -0.72 -5.58
N SER A 120 -12.32 -0.56 -5.90
CA SER A 120 -13.03 0.71 -5.75
C SER A 120 -13.13 1.15 -4.30
N LEU A 121 -13.42 0.21 -3.39
CA LEU A 121 -13.44 0.47 -1.95
C LEU A 121 -12.06 0.93 -1.44
N LEU A 122 -11.00 0.25 -1.86
CA LEU A 122 -9.63 0.56 -1.46
C LEU A 122 -9.21 1.96 -1.96
N ILE A 123 -9.51 2.29 -3.22
CA ILE A 123 -9.23 3.61 -3.80
C ILE A 123 -9.93 4.72 -2.99
N ILE A 124 -11.20 4.53 -2.63
CA ILE A 124 -11.94 5.52 -1.83
C ILE A 124 -11.25 5.76 -0.48
N VAL A 125 -10.88 4.69 0.24
CA VAL A 125 -10.23 4.81 1.55
C VAL A 125 -8.86 5.50 1.43
N VAL A 126 -8.06 5.14 0.43
CA VAL A 126 -6.74 5.74 0.21
C VAL A 126 -6.84 7.22 -0.15
N VAL A 127 -7.76 7.59 -1.06
CA VAL A 127 -7.94 9.00 -1.46
C VAL A 127 -8.45 9.83 -0.29
N VAL A 128 -9.37 9.31 0.53
CA VAL A 128 -9.86 10.01 1.73
C VAL A 128 -8.74 10.21 2.75
N MET A 129 -7.90 9.20 2.98
CA MET A 129 -6.74 9.30 3.87
C MET A 129 -5.74 10.35 3.36
N ASP A 130 -5.43 10.34 2.06
CA ASP A 130 -4.52 11.30 1.44
C ASP A 130 -5.06 12.73 1.53
N PHE A 131 -6.35 12.92 1.25
CA PHE A 131 -7.02 14.22 1.40
C PHE A 131 -6.95 14.75 2.85
N ILE A 132 -7.22 13.91 3.85
CA ILE A 132 -7.11 14.31 5.27
C ILE A 132 -5.66 14.68 5.62
N SER A 133 -4.67 13.91 5.17
CA SER A 133 -3.25 14.18 5.42
C SER A 133 -2.80 15.52 4.79
N GLN A 134 -3.23 15.80 3.56
CA GLN A 134 -2.96 17.06 2.88
C GLN A 134 -3.63 18.24 3.61
N LEU A 135 -4.89 18.09 4.01
CA LEU A 135 -5.59 19.10 4.81
C LEU A 135 -4.86 19.41 6.13
N GLN A 136 -4.44 18.37 6.87
CA GLN A 136 -3.69 18.55 8.12
C GLN A 136 -2.37 19.29 7.90
N THR A 137 -1.65 18.97 6.82
CA THR A 137 -0.38 19.63 6.47
C THR A 137 -0.60 21.13 6.18
N HIS A 138 -1.68 21.48 5.47
CA HIS A 138 -2.06 22.88 5.22
C HIS A 138 -2.57 23.61 6.47
N MET A 139 -3.25 22.93 7.39
CA MET A 139 -3.68 23.53 8.66
C MET A 139 -2.50 23.79 9.62
N MET A 140 -1.52 22.88 9.67
CA MET A 140 -0.33 23.04 10.49
C MET A 140 0.54 24.22 10.03
N SER A 141 0.64 24.49 8.73
CA SER A 141 1.41 25.65 8.24
C SER A 141 0.81 26.99 8.70
N GLN A 142 -0.52 27.09 8.80
CA GLN A 142 -1.18 28.30 9.30
C GLN A 142 -0.97 28.52 10.81
N GLN A 143 -0.87 27.45 11.60
CA GLN A 143 -0.58 27.55 13.04
C GLN A 143 0.88 27.98 13.31
N TYR A 144 1.82 27.62 12.43
CA TYR A 144 3.21 28.11 12.50
C TYR A 144 3.32 29.63 12.26
N ASP A 145 2.60 30.18 11.29
CA ASP A 145 2.56 31.63 11.05
C ASP A 145 1.95 32.41 12.23
N GLY A 146 0.91 31.86 12.86
CA GLY A 146 0.27 32.46 14.04
C GLY A 146 1.18 32.52 15.28
N LEU A 147 2.02 31.50 15.49
CA LEU A 147 2.99 31.45 16.59
C LEU A 147 4.22 32.35 16.31
N MET A 148 4.71 32.39 15.06
CA MET A 148 5.81 33.26 14.64
C MET A 148 5.45 34.75 14.65
N LYS A 149 4.19 35.10 14.36
CA LYS A 149 3.69 36.49 14.42
C LYS A 149 3.48 36.99 15.85
N LYS A 150 3.07 36.13 16.78
CA LYS A 150 2.97 36.48 18.22
C LYS A 150 4.35 36.68 18.88
N ALA A 151 5.39 35.97 18.43
CA ALA A 151 6.76 36.13 18.94
C ALA A 151 7.41 37.45 18.48
N ASN A 152 7.07 37.96 17.28
CA ASN A 152 7.61 39.22 16.75
C ASN A 152 6.86 40.49 17.22
N LEU A 153 5.76 40.37 17.97
CA LEU A 153 5.03 41.52 18.53
C LEU A 153 5.52 41.96 19.92
N LYS A 154 6.68 41.48 20.35
CA LYS A 154 7.40 41.98 21.53
C LYS A 154 8.73 42.61 21.10
N LYS A 155 8.65 43.76 20.45
CA LYS A 155 9.72 44.76 20.42
C LYS A 155 9.09 46.14 20.54
#